data_AF-A0A1H6A1A3-F1
#
_entry.id   AF-A0A1H6A1A3-F1
#
_cell.length_a   1.000
_cell.length_b   1.000
_cell.length_c   1.000
_cell.angle_alpha   90.00
_cell.angle_beta   90.00
_cell.angle_gamma   90.00
#
_symmetry.space_group_name_H-M   'P 1'
#
loop_
_entity.id
_entity.type
_entity.pdbx_description
1 polymer ?
#
loop_
_entity_poly.entity_id
_entity_poly.type
_entity_poly.pdbx_seq_one_letter_code
_entity_poly.pdbx_strand_id
1 'polypeptide(L)'
;MVQAARELLAVRTPLDAELMVSDMIGAWWGRRVRGGDVEQVLGEGLVDYAAKAGTPASLTLMICLAYLGTARQGAKAEGVALAMMETGVARPGWADRVGAVKPAGCYVSRDAYGDQDTVICTFDYRWNESEHPIDRHALVMVVDYNMRGMARDAWVSSQVDKLLEEARAEAAGNPLLLFEEIQPEQARALLESAMKATREPKTPPPVSESFSAYHAFARARLKALPPGRKRPAPLHIEAPYSRERRAMLAAEFLASDAAEHLSDPSAASRCADHIIDYGCEQDFNRPLRVSPTKCETFLLDWLPRKVMLSEAEQEAMPHVLAAWVRFAARRTALPEQGLKATLDAVWEAIGKFPEAYRDPTSFGIDRPLLERLLPDGDLSALARRAFAFPYLQGVHNGIDLDRLDPADQADRRTLLEIDHGGAIDQEHLAWHEEIATRLWDGDPPQLWEAAQRLLDLGHDRHDVLHVLIEIAERIGGDPEELAAALDDIADIPDEI
;
A
#
# COMPACT_ATOMS: atom_id res chain seq x y z
N MET A 1 -9.74 -6.13 35.62
CA MET A 1 -10.97 -6.96 35.62
C MET A 1 -12.04 -6.48 36.59
N VAL A 2 -11.76 -6.22 37.88
CA VAL A 2 -12.79 -5.71 38.82
C VAL A 2 -13.35 -4.33 38.40
N GLN A 3 -12.52 -3.46 37.83
CA GLN A 3 -12.96 -2.17 37.29
C GLN A 3 -13.88 -2.33 36.07
N ALA A 4 -13.46 -3.09 35.05
CA ALA A 4 -14.30 -3.41 33.88
C ALA A 4 -15.64 -4.08 34.27
N ALA A 5 -15.66 -4.94 35.30
CA ALA A 5 -16.91 -5.53 35.78
C ALA A 5 -17.86 -4.50 36.41
N ARG A 6 -17.34 -3.49 37.11
CA ARG A 6 -18.17 -2.39 37.66
C ARG A 6 -18.70 -1.47 36.57
N GLU A 7 -17.88 -1.15 35.59
CA GLU A 7 -18.25 -0.33 34.44
C GLU A 7 -19.34 -1.01 33.60
N LEU A 8 -19.20 -2.32 33.32
CA LEU A 8 -20.24 -3.11 32.61
C LEU A 8 -21.59 -3.10 33.34
N LEU A 9 -21.58 -3.12 34.67
CA LEU A 9 -22.83 -3.05 35.47
C LEU A 9 -23.44 -1.65 35.49
N ALA A 10 -22.66 -0.61 35.21
CA ALA A 10 -23.14 0.77 35.16
C ALA A 10 -23.77 1.14 33.81
N VAL A 11 -23.62 0.28 32.79
CA VAL A 11 -24.12 0.50 31.43
C VAL A 11 -25.64 0.49 31.37
N ARG A 12 -26.21 1.54 30.76
CA ARG A 12 -27.66 1.74 30.66
C ARG A 12 -28.23 1.56 29.26
N THR A 13 -27.38 1.59 28.24
CA THR A 13 -27.79 1.47 26.84
C THR A 13 -27.07 0.30 26.17
N PRO A 14 -27.67 -0.34 25.16
CA PRO A 14 -26.98 -1.39 24.40
C PRO A 14 -25.78 -0.83 23.64
N LEU A 15 -25.82 0.46 23.23
CA LEU A 15 -24.71 1.11 22.55
C LEU A 15 -23.48 1.18 23.44
N ASP A 16 -23.62 1.72 24.66
CA ASP A 16 -22.50 1.83 25.60
C ASP A 16 -21.89 0.45 25.91
N ALA A 17 -22.73 -0.59 26.00
CA ALA A 17 -22.29 -1.96 26.25
C ALA A 17 -21.45 -2.49 25.09
N GLU A 18 -21.96 -2.32 23.86
CA GLU A 18 -21.29 -2.77 22.65
C GLU A 18 -19.96 -2.02 22.43
N LEU A 19 -19.91 -0.70 22.69
CA LEU A 19 -18.69 0.10 22.58
C LEU A 19 -17.65 -0.31 23.62
N MET A 20 -18.06 -0.48 24.88
CA MET A 20 -17.16 -0.90 25.95
C MET A 20 -16.56 -2.29 25.67
N VAL A 21 -17.40 -3.24 25.23
CA VAL A 21 -16.91 -4.59 24.90
C VAL A 21 -16.06 -4.60 23.63
N SER A 22 -16.38 -3.76 22.63
CA SER A 22 -15.53 -3.59 21.45
C SER A 22 -14.15 -3.08 21.84
N ASP A 23 -14.05 -2.06 22.69
CA ASP A 23 -12.78 -1.51 23.16
C ASP A 23 -11.94 -2.55 23.91
N MET A 24 -12.58 -3.34 24.79
CA MET A 24 -11.92 -4.46 25.48
C MET A 24 -11.29 -5.48 24.52
N ILE A 25 -11.97 -5.82 23.41
CA ILE A 25 -11.45 -6.73 22.38
C ILE A 25 -10.37 -6.03 21.54
N GLY A 26 -10.58 -4.75 21.24
CA GLY A 26 -9.69 -3.89 20.46
C GLY A 26 -8.28 -3.76 21.05
N ALA A 27 -8.16 -3.82 22.38
CA ALA A 27 -6.87 -3.81 23.09
C ALA A 27 -5.88 -4.91 22.63
N TRP A 28 -6.39 -5.99 22.02
CA TRP A 28 -5.59 -7.10 21.50
C TRP A 28 -5.50 -7.16 19.98
N TRP A 29 -6.16 -6.23 19.29
CA TRP A 29 -6.27 -6.23 17.86
C TRP A 29 -4.89 -6.12 17.17
N GLY A 30 -4.68 -6.91 16.11
CA GLY A 30 -3.45 -6.91 15.33
C GLY A 30 -2.24 -7.58 16.02
N ARG A 31 -2.37 -8.04 17.27
CA ARG A 31 -1.30 -8.76 17.99
C ARG A 31 -1.33 -10.24 17.64
N ARG A 32 -0.15 -10.85 17.49
CA ARG A 32 0.00 -12.30 17.23
C ARG A 32 0.76 -12.98 18.36
N VAL A 33 0.39 -14.22 18.68
CA VAL A 33 1.09 -15.10 19.64
C VAL A 33 1.39 -16.45 19.00
N ARG A 34 2.31 -17.22 19.60
CA ARG A 34 2.55 -18.63 19.22
C ARG A 34 1.24 -19.41 19.42
N GLY A 35 0.51 -19.67 18.33
CA GLY A 35 -0.81 -20.34 18.35
C GLY A 35 -1.91 -19.65 17.55
N GLY A 36 -1.68 -18.42 17.05
CA GLY A 36 -2.64 -17.71 16.20
C GLY A 36 -2.82 -16.25 16.57
N ASP A 37 -3.95 -15.67 16.12
CA ASP A 37 -4.36 -14.31 16.48
C ASP A 37 -4.67 -14.22 17.98
N VAL A 38 -4.14 -13.19 18.66
CA VAL A 38 -4.40 -12.95 20.08
C VAL A 38 -5.88 -12.75 20.35
N GLU A 39 -6.63 -12.11 19.42
CA GLU A 39 -8.09 -11.95 19.54
C GLU A 39 -8.74 -13.31 19.73
N GLN A 40 -8.33 -14.34 18.97
CA GLN A 40 -8.89 -15.69 19.03
C GLN A 40 -8.48 -16.43 20.31
N VAL A 41 -7.18 -16.46 20.62
CA VAL A 41 -6.63 -17.24 21.73
C VAL A 41 -7.07 -16.69 23.08
N LEU A 42 -6.98 -15.37 23.29
CA LEU A 42 -7.39 -14.75 24.56
C LEU A 42 -8.90 -14.62 24.68
N GLY A 43 -9.60 -14.33 23.58
CA GLY A 43 -11.06 -14.17 23.62
C GLY A 43 -11.79 -15.46 24.00
N GLU A 44 -11.27 -16.64 23.67
CA GLU A 44 -11.86 -17.91 24.13
C GLU A 44 -11.61 -18.23 25.59
N GLY A 45 -10.41 -17.90 26.08
CA GLY A 45 -10.10 -17.97 27.51
C GLY A 45 -10.94 -16.98 28.32
N LEU A 46 -11.26 -15.80 27.75
CA LEU A 46 -12.16 -14.82 28.35
C LEU A 46 -13.58 -15.38 28.51
N VAL A 47 -14.09 -16.09 27.50
CA VAL A 47 -15.41 -16.76 27.58
C VAL A 47 -15.42 -17.84 28.67
N ASP A 48 -14.37 -18.67 28.76
CA ASP A 48 -14.29 -19.71 29.81
C ASP A 48 -14.18 -19.11 31.22
N TYR A 49 -13.44 -18.01 31.36
CA TYR A 49 -13.33 -17.28 32.61
C TYR A 49 -14.68 -16.67 33.03
N ALA A 50 -15.37 -16.01 32.09
CA ALA A 50 -16.67 -15.41 32.35
C ALA A 50 -17.72 -16.45 32.73
N ALA A 51 -17.72 -17.61 32.07
CA ALA A 51 -18.59 -18.75 32.39
C ALA A 51 -18.40 -19.23 33.83
N LYS A 52 -17.15 -19.36 34.29
CA LYS A 52 -16.83 -19.77 35.67
C LYS A 52 -17.25 -18.73 36.71
N ALA A 53 -17.16 -17.44 36.36
CA ALA A 53 -17.49 -16.36 37.29
C ALA A 53 -19.00 -16.25 37.56
N GLY A 54 -19.86 -16.53 36.57
CA GLY A 54 -21.31 -16.61 36.79
C GLY A 54 -21.98 -15.31 37.25
N THR A 55 -21.37 -14.14 37.01
CA THR A 55 -21.86 -12.85 37.52
C THR A 55 -22.72 -12.10 36.50
N PRO A 56 -23.56 -11.13 36.91
CA PRO A 56 -24.29 -10.26 35.96
C PRO A 56 -23.37 -9.51 34.99
N ALA A 57 -22.17 -9.11 35.42
CA ALA A 57 -21.16 -8.49 34.55
C ALA A 57 -20.63 -9.47 33.51
N SER A 58 -20.40 -10.73 33.90
CA SER A 58 -20.03 -11.81 32.98
C SER A 58 -21.12 -12.07 31.95
N LEU A 59 -22.40 -12.09 32.37
CA LEU A 59 -23.53 -12.27 31.46
C LEU A 59 -23.61 -11.13 30.44
N THR A 60 -23.44 -9.89 30.91
CA THR A 60 -23.39 -8.68 30.06
C THR A 60 -22.29 -8.79 29.00
N LEU A 61 -21.08 -9.21 29.41
CA LEU A 61 -19.96 -9.45 28.49
C LEU A 61 -20.27 -10.55 27.48
N MET A 62 -20.89 -11.66 27.90
CA MET A 62 -21.23 -12.78 27.01
C MET A 62 -22.31 -12.40 25.99
N ILE A 63 -23.33 -11.64 26.39
CA ILE A 63 -24.36 -11.12 25.47
C ILE A 63 -23.71 -10.24 24.38
N CYS A 64 -22.80 -9.34 24.76
CA CYS A 64 -22.11 -8.50 23.78
C CYS A 64 -21.12 -9.31 22.92
N LEU A 65 -20.37 -10.25 23.50
CA LEU A 65 -19.44 -11.11 22.76
C LEU A 65 -20.14 -12.07 21.80
N ALA A 66 -21.36 -12.51 22.10
CA ALA A 66 -22.18 -13.31 21.20
C ALA A 66 -22.36 -12.60 19.83
N TYR A 67 -22.49 -11.27 19.86
CA TYR A 67 -22.69 -10.44 18.68
C TYR A 67 -21.40 -9.88 18.08
N LEU A 68 -20.51 -9.35 18.93
CA LEU A 68 -19.29 -8.65 18.51
C LEU A 68 -18.13 -9.59 18.19
N GLY A 69 -18.08 -10.76 18.82
CA GLY A 69 -16.98 -11.71 18.70
C GLY A 69 -16.82 -12.30 17.30
N THR A 70 -15.71 -13.03 17.10
CA THR A 70 -15.54 -13.89 15.92
C THR A 70 -16.63 -14.97 15.89
N ALA A 71 -16.86 -15.64 14.75
CA ALA A 71 -17.91 -16.65 14.64
C ALA A 71 -17.83 -17.75 15.73
N ARG A 72 -16.61 -18.21 16.05
CA ARG A 72 -16.38 -19.21 17.11
C ARG A 72 -16.64 -18.66 18.51
N GLN A 73 -16.16 -17.44 18.79
CA GLN A 73 -16.37 -16.78 20.08
C GLN A 73 -17.84 -16.44 20.31
N GLY A 74 -18.52 -15.96 19.26
CA GLY A 74 -19.93 -15.60 19.31
C GLY A 74 -20.79 -16.80 19.71
N ALA A 75 -20.62 -17.93 19.02
CA ALA A 75 -21.34 -19.17 19.33
C ALA A 75 -21.05 -19.69 20.74
N LYS A 76 -19.79 -19.62 21.20
CA LYS A 76 -19.41 -20.03 22.55
C LYS A 76 -20.01 -19.11 23.62
N ALA A 77 -19.93 -17.79 23.41
CA ALA A 77 -20.46 -16.78 24.32
C ALA A 77 -21.99 -16.85 24.40
N GLU A 78 -22.68 -17.10 23.29
CA GLU A 78 -24.13 -17.33 23.26
C GLU A 78 -24.53 -18.53 24.12
N GLY A 79 -23.86 -19.68 23.96
CA GLY A 79 -24.12 -20.86 24.79
C GLY A 79 -23.89 -20.62 26.28
N VAL A 80 -22.82 -19.89 26.64
CA VAL A 80 -22.55 -19.51 28.03
C VAL A 80 -23.62 -18.54 28.56
N ALA A 81 -24.01 -17.53 27.78
CA ALA A 81 -25.03 -16.58 28.17
C ALA A 81 -26.37 -17.28 28.47
N LEU A 82 -26.79 -18.22 27.60
CA LEU A 82 -28.01 -19.01 27.81
C LEU A 82 -27.96 -19.82 29.10
N ALA A 83 -26.86 -20.54 29.37
CA ALA A 83 -26.69 -21.31 30.60
C ALA A 83 -26.71 -20.41 31.87
N MET A 84 -26.15 -19.21 31.78
CA MET A 84 -26.20 -18.23 32.87
C MET A 84 -27.63 -17.70 33.12
N MET A 85 -28.40 -17.49 32.06
CA MET A 85 -29.82 -17.10 32.18
C MET A 85 -30.65 -18.22 32.80
N GLU A 86 -30.43 -19.48 32.42
CA GLU A 86 -31.11 -20.65 32.99
C GLU A 86 -30.82 -20.84 34.49
N THR A 87 -29.61 -20.47 34.92
CA THR A 87 -29.20 -20.51 36.34
C THR A 87 -29.64 -19.27 37.14
N GLY A 88 -30.38 -18.35 36.52
CA GLY A 88 -31.01 -17.21 37.20
C GLY A 88 -30.13 -15.97 37.34
N VAL A 89 -29.03 -15.86 36.58
CA VAL A 89 -28.21 -14.64 36.58
C VAL A 89 -29.01 -13.48 35.99
N ALA A 90 -29.07 -12.36 36.73
CA ALA A 90 -29.86 -11.19 36.34
C ALA A 90 -29.37 -10.58 35.01
N ARG A 91 -30.29 -10.44 34.04
CA ARG A 91 -30.02 -9.83 32.73
C ARG A 91 -30.24 -8.32 32.73
N PRO A 92 -29.43 -7.53 32.01
CA PRO A 92 -29.73 -6.12 31.75
C PRO A 92 -31.04 -5.95 30.97
N GLY A 93 -31.81 -4.90 31.26
CA GLY A 93 -33.08 -4.64 30.58
C GLY A 93 -32.96 -4.34 29.08
N TRP A 94 -31.75 -3.99 28.62
CA TRP A 94 -31.42 -3.73 27.22
C TRP A 94 -30.84 -4.97 26.49
N ALA A 95 -30.70 -6.13 27.15
CA ALA A 95 -30.03 -7.31 26.60
C ALA A 95 -30.59 -7.75 25.23
N ASP A 96 -31.92 -7.75 25.08
CA ASP A 96 -32.61 -8.20 23.86
C ASP A 96 -32.43 -7.20 22.68
N ARG A 97 -31.85 -6.02 22.93
CA ARG A 97 -31.59 -4.98 21.93
C ARG A 97 -30.18 -5.02 21.35
N VAL A 98 -29.25 -5.75 21.95
CA VAL A 98 -27.86 -5.82 21.48
C VAL A 98 -27.82 -6.33 20.04
N GLY A 99 -27.18 -5.56 19.16
CA GLY A 99 -27.09 -5.88 17.74
C GLY A 99 -28.40 -5.79 16.93
N ALA A 100 -29.54 -5.52 17.58
CA ALA A 100 -30.85 -5.39 16.95
C ALA A 100 -31.03 -3.98 16.34
N VAL A 101 -30.19 -3.66 15.36
CA VAL A 101 -30.17 -2.35 14.68
C VAL A 101 -30.76 -2.42 13.28
N LYS A 102 -31.32 -1.31 12.81
CA LYS A 102 -31.70 -1.10 11.40
C LYS A 102 -30.84 0.03 10.83
N PRO A 103 -30.27 -0.12 9.62
CA PRO A 103 -29.63 1.00 8.95
C PRO A 103 -30.66 2.06 8.58
N ALA A 104 -30.32 3.32 8.80
CA ALA A 104 -31.20 4.46 8.57
C ALA A 104 -30.75 5.35 7.39
N GLY A 105 -29.45 5.36 7.10
CA GLY A 105 -28.87 6.15 6.00
C GLY A 105 -27.36 6.03 5.97
N CYS A 106 -26.77 6.18 4.78
CA CYS A 106 -25.35 6.08 4.54
C CYS A 106 -24.86 7.27 3.72
N TYR A 107 -23.74 7.84 4.10
CA TYR A 107 -23.15 9.02 3.48
C TYR A 107 -21.66 8.81 3.28
N VAL A 108 -21.08 9.54 2.36
CA VAL A 108 -19.62 9.62 2.20
C VAL A 108 -19.21 11.07 2.05
N SER A 109 -18.22 11.47 2.84
CA SER A 109 -17.44 12.70 2.64
C SER A 109 -16.14 12.32 1.95
N ARG A 110 -15.90 12.86 0.77
CA ARG A 110 -14.70 12.58 -0.04
C ARG A 110 -13.87 13.84 -0.17
N ASP A 111 -12.56 13.71 -0.06
CA ASP A 111 -11.71 14.81 -0.48
C ASP A 111 -11.61 14.88 -2.01
N ALA A 112 -11.51 16.09 -2.55
CA ALA A 112 -11.44 16.33 -3.99
C ALA A 112 -10.15 15.79 -4.63
N TYR A 113 -9.12 15.47 -3.85
CA TYR A 113 -7.94 14.77 -4.35
C TYR A 113 -8.25 13.30 -4.63
N GLY A 114 -9.20 12.68 -3.92
CA GLY A 114 -9.49 11.25 -3.99
C GLY A 114 -8.55 10.39 -3.13
N ASP A 115 -8.00 10.98 -2.07
CA ASP A 115 -7.07 10.35 -1.13
C ASP A 115 -7.82 9.49 -0.11
N GLN A 116 -8.96 9.96 0.37
CA GLN A 116 -9.72 9.40 1.46
C GLN A 116 -11.24 9.53 1.26
N ASP A 117 -11.95 8.49 1.68
CA ASP A 117 -13.40 8.49 1.83
C ASP A 117 -13.73 8.34 3.32
N THR A 118 -14.44 9.32 3.90
CA THR A 118 -15.02 9.23 5.25
C THR A 118 -16.47 8.78 5.13
N VAL A 119 -16.74 7.52 5.45
CA VAL A 119 -18.06 6.90 5.30
C VAL A 119 -18.81 6.98 6.63
N ILE A 120 -20.03 7.51 6.59
CA ILE A 120 -20.92 7.65 7.75
C ILE A 120 -22.12 6.72 7.55
N CYS A 121 -22.26 5.71 8.40
CA CYS A 121 -23.41 4.80 8.41
C CYS A 121 -24.23 5.02 9.68
N THR A 122 -25.50 5.41 9.53
CA THR A 122 -26.41 5.67 10.64
C THR A 122 -27.31 4.47 10.90
N PHE A 123 -27.61 4.23 12.17
CA PHE A 123 -28.38 3.09 12.61
C PHE A 123 -29.31 3.47 13.75
N ASP A 124 -30.47 2.82 13.76
CA ASP A 124 -31.49 2.94 14.80
C ASP A 124 -31.61 1.61 15.53
N TYR A 125 -31.53 1.61 16.86
CA TYR A 125 -31.94 0.44 17.63
C TYR A 125 -33.45 0.20 17.44
N ARG A 126 -33.83 -1.06 17.22
CA ARG A 126 -35.24 -1.42 17.14
C ARG A 126 -35.91 -1.15 18.49
N TRP A 127 -36.76 -0.14 18.54
CA TRP A 127 -37.80 0.00 19.56
C TRP A 127 -39.15 -0.23 18.88
N ASN A 128 -39.98 -1.02 19.55
CA ASN A 128 -41.38 -1.27 19.27
C ASN A 128 -42.13 0.05 19.00
N GLU A 129 -43.09 0.04 18.08
CA GLU A 129 -43.78 1.20 17.46
C GLU A 129 -44.56 2.15 18.41
N SER A 130 -44.27 2.16 19.71
CA SER A 130 -45.00 2.97 20.69
C SER A 130 -44.04 3.67 21.66
N GLU A 131 -43.80 4.95 21.37
CA GLU A 131 -43.57 6.03 22.35
C GLU A 131 -42.22 6.13 23.10
N HIS A 132 -41.09 5.58 22.63
CA HIS A 132 -39.78 5.93 23.20
C HIS A 132 -38.84 6.54 22.16
N PRO A 133 -37.90 7.42 22.56
CA PRO A 133 -36.93 8.00 21.65
C PRO A 133 -36.11 6.92 20.95
N ILE A 134 -35.92 7.08 19.65
CA ILE A 134 -35.08 6.23 18.82
C ILE A 134 -33.64 6.43 19.29
N ASP A 135 -33.03 5.40 19.89
CA ASP A 135 -31.59 5.41 20.18
C ASP A 135 -30.84 5.24 18.86
N ARG A 136 -30.41 6.38 18.31
CA ARG A 136 -29.71 6.49 17.03
C ARG A 136 -28.21 6.69 17.24
N HIS A 137 -27.39 6.05 16.41
CA HIS A 137 -25.94 6.27 16.38
C HIS A 137 -25.38 6.19 14.96
N ALA A 138 -24.21 6.78 14.75
CA ALA A 138 -23.46 6.72 13.52
C ALA A 138 -22.14 5.98 13.76
N LEU A 139 -21.81 5.04 12.86
CA LEU A 139 -20.46 4.55 12.68
C LEU A 139 -19.80 5.41 11.61
N VAL A 140 -18.64 5.98 11.91
CA VAL A 140 -17.80 6.69 10.95
C VAL A 140 -16.53 5.89 10.71
N MET A 141 -16.12 5.74 9.46
CA MET A 141 -14.90 5.04 9.07
C MET A 141 -14.16 5.82 7.98
N VAL A 142 -12.83 5.92 8.11
CA VAL A 142 -11.96 6.56 7.13
C VAL A 142 -11.26 5.49 6.30
N VAL A 143 -11.50 5.51 4.99
CA VAL A 143 -10.82 4.68 3.99
C VAL A 143 -9.73 5.51 3.34
N ASP A 144 -8.49 5.01 3.34
CA ASP A 144 -7.33 5.74 2.81
C ASP A 144 -6.74 5.01 1.59
N TYR A 145 -6.79 5.67 0.45
CA TYR A 145 -6.32 5.15 -0.83
C TYR A 145 -4.81 5.31 -1.06
N ASN A 146 -4.14 6.24 -0.38
CA ASN A 146 -2.67 6.25 -0.35
C ASN A 146 -2.13 5.00 0.37
N MET A 147 -2.96 4.41 1.24
CA MET A 147 -2.67 3.18 1.97
C MET A 147 -3.46 1.98 1.43
N ARG A 148 -3.52 1.82 0.10
CA ARG A 148 -4.15 0.69 -0.59
C ARG A 148 -5.63 0.47 -0.24
N GLY A 149 -6.35 1.56 0.06
CA GLY A 149 -7.78 1.53 0.35
C GLY A 149 -8.10 0.88 1.69
N MET A 150 -7.17 0.89 2.64
CA MET A 150 -7.38 0.34 3.98
C MET A 150 -8.28 1.25 4.82
N ALA A 151 -8.97 0.67 5.80
CA ALA A 151 -9.66 1.44 6.83
C ALA A 151 -8.63 1.88 7.88
N ARG A 152 -8.41 3.19 7.99
CA ARG A 152 -7.37 3.80 8.84
C ARG A 152 -7.88 4.20 10.21
N ASP A 153 -9.13 4.62 10.27
CA ASP A 153 -9.77 5.12 11.48
C ASP A 153 -11.24 4.69 11.54
N ALA A 154 -11.78 4.58 12.75
CA ALA A 154 -13.19 4.38 13.00
C ALA A 154 -13.59 4.99 14.34
N TRP A 155 -14.80 5.56 14.41
CA TRP A 155 -15.39 6.03 15.66
C TRP A 155 -16.92 6.00 15.59
N VAL A 156 -17.55 6.27 16.73
CA VAL A 156 -19.01 6.23 16.87
C VAL A 156 -19.51 7.55 17.45
N SER A 157 -20.62 8.06 16.92
CA SER A 157 -21.30 9.24 17.44
C SER A 157 -22.76 8.93 17.76
N SER A 158 -23.24 9.34 18.93
CA SER A 158 -24.66 9.35 19.29
C SER A 158 -25.37 10.65 18.88
N GLN A 159 -24.61 11.69 18.52
CA GLN A 159 -25.15 12.98 18.06
C GLN A 159 -25.25 12.99 16.53
N VAL A 160 -26.11 12.13 15.97
CA VAL A 160 -26.15 11.87 14.52
C VAL A 160 -26.58 13.10 13.72
N ASP A 161 -27.62 13.82 14.16
CA ASP A 161 -28.11 14.98 13.40
C ASP A 161 -27.05 16.09 13.36
N LYS A 162 -26.41 16.37 14.50
CA LYS A 162 -25.29 17.31 14.59
C LYS A 162 -24.12 16.89 13.69
N LEU A 163 -23.73 15.61 13.71
CA LEU A 163 -22.65 15.09 12.86
C LEU A 163 -22.96 15.33 11.37
N LEU A 164 -24.19 15.05 10.93
CA LEU A 164 -24.59 15.24 9.53
C LEU A 164 -24.72 16.71 9.14
N GLU A 165 -25.17 17.57 10.06
CA GLU A 165 -25.20 19.02 9.87
C GLU A 165 -23.78 19.59 9.72
N GLU A 166 -22.86 19.19 10.60
CA GLU A 166 -21.45 19.60 10.54
C GLU A 166 -20.79 19.12 9.24
N ALA A 167 -20.98 17.85 8.85
CA ALA A 167 -20.43 17.32 7.60
C ALA A 167 -20.95 18.06 6.36
N ARG A 168 -22.25 18.41 6.32
CA ARG A 168 -22.84 19.21 5.24
C ARG A 168 -22.30 20.63 5.22
N ALA A 169 -22.20 21.26 6.39
CA ALA A 169 -21.67 22.62 6.52
C ALA A 169 -20.20 22.69 6.10
N GLU A 170 -19.39 21.68 6.47
CA GLU A 170 -17.99 21.58 6.10
C GLU A 170 -17.83 21.43 4.58
N ALA A 171 -18.58 20.51 3.95
CA ALA A 171 -18.56 20.35 2.49
C ALA A 171 -19.06 21.58 1.74
N ALA A 172 -20.03 22.32 2.29
CA ALA A 172 -20.50 23.57 1.70
C ALA A 172 -19.47 24.71 1.82
N GLY A 173 -18.66 24.71 2.89
CA GLY A 173 -17.64 25.72 3.15
C GLY A 173 -16.26 25.43 2.57
N ASN A 174 -16.01 24.19 2.13
CA ASN A 174 -14.71 23.75 1.64
C ASN A 174 -14.82 23.10 0.24
N PRO A 175 -14.32 23.74 -0.82
CA PRO A 175 -14.40 23.19 -2.18
C PRO A 175 -13.60 21.90 -2.38
N LEU A 176 -12.72 21.54 -1.44
CA LEU A 176 -12.01 20.26 -1.44
C LEU A 176 -12.80 19.11 -0.82
N LEU A 177 -14.03 19.31 -0.39
CA LEU A 177 -14.85 18.26 0.21
C LEU A 177 -16.16 18.08 -0.55
N LEU A 178 -16.50 16.82 -0.80
CA LEU A 178 -17.74 16.40 -1.45
C LEU A 178 -18.51 15.52 -0.48
N PHE A 179 -19.71 15.94 -0.09
CA PHE A 179 -20.58 15.16 0.78
C PHE A 179 -21.81 14.67 0.03
N GLU A 180 -21.99 13.36 -0.05
CA GLU A 180 -23.09 12.74 -0.78
C GLU A 180 -23.73 11.59 0.01
N GLU A 181 -25.00 11.33 -0.26
CA GLU A 181 -25.70 10.15 0.22
C GLU A 181 -25.42 8.97 -0.73
N ILE A 182 -25.14 7.79 -0.16
CA ILE A 182 -24.85 6.57 -0.91
C ILE A 182 -25.78 5.44 -0.47
N GLN A 183 -25.98 4.46 -1.35
CA GLN A 183 -26.83 3.33 -1.00
C GLN A 183 -26.18 2.46 0.08
N PRO A 184 -26.93 1.92 1.06
CA PRO A 184 -26.39 1.08 2.12
C PRO A 184 -25.59 -0.14 1.62
N GLU A 185 -25.98 -0.73 0.48
CA GLU A 185 -25.27 -1.82 -0.18
C GLU A 185 -23.88 -1.39 -0.68
N GLN A 186 -23.77 -0.15 -1.18
CA GLN A 186 -22.51 0.42 -1.65
C GLN A 186 -21.58 0.73 -0.48
N ALA A 187 -22.13 1.33 0.59
CA ALA A 187 -21.40 1.59 1.82
C ALA A 187 -20.82 0.30 2.42
N ARG A 188 -21.65 -0.76 2.50
CA ARG A 188 -21.19 -2.08 2.95
C ARG A 188 -20.07 -2.63 2.08
N ALA A 189 -20.23 -2.62 0.76
CA ALA A 189 -19.21 -3.14 -0.16
C ALA A 189 -17.87 -2.39 -0.05
N LEU A 190 -17.92 -1.06 0.12
CA LEU A 190 -16.73 -0.23 0.33
C LEU A 190 -16.03 -0.59 1.65
N LEU A 191 -16.78 -0.59 2.75
CA LEU A 191 -16.22 -0.81 4.09
C LEU A 191 -15.74 -2.25 4.29
N GLU A 192 -16.42 -3.26 3.73
CA GLU A 192 -15.92 -4.64 3.73
C GLU A 192 -14.60 -4.78 2.97
N SER A 193 -14.47 -4.11 1.82
CA SER A 193 -13.21 -4.06 1.06
C SER A 193 -12.09 -3.40 1.87
N ALA A 194 -12.37 -2.28 2.53
CA ALA A 194 -11.39 -1.55 3.33
C ALA A 194 -10.96 -2.36 4.57
N MET A 195 -11.91 -2.98 5.27
CA MET A 195 -11.63 -3.87 6.40
C MET A 195 -10.81 -5.10 5.98
N LYS A 196 -11.00 -5.61 4.76
CA LYS A 196 -10.17 -6.69 4.21
C LYS A 196 -8.75 -6.20 3.96
N ALA A 197 -8.57 -5.09 3.22
CA ALA A 197 -7.27 -4.51 2.93
C ALA A 197 -6.47 -4.21 4.21
N THR A 198 -7.16 -3.80 5.28
CA THR A 198 -6.54 -3.54 6.60
C THR A 198 -5.96 -4.80 7.24
N ARG A 199 -6.50 -5.99 6.96
CA ARG A 199 -6.04 -7.27 7.56
C ARG A 199 -4.99 -8.01 6.74
N GLU A 200 -4.77 -7.62 5.50
CA GLU A 200 -3.84 -8.29 4.58
C GLU A 200 -2.35 -8.18 4.98
N PRO A 201 -1.86 -7.04 5.53
CA PRO A 201 -0.46 -6.93 5.94
C PRO A 201 -0.04 -7.94 7.01
N LYS A 202 1.19 -8.48 6.90
CA LYS A 202 1.78 -9.40 7.90
C LYS A 202 2.28 -8.66 9.16
N THR A 203 2.60 -7.38 9.02
CA THR A 203 2.93 -6.44 10.11
C THR A 203 1.65 -5.80 10.64
N PRO A 204 1.63 -5.29 11.89
CA PRO A 204 0.50 -4.51 12.38
C PRO A 204 0.25 -3.37 11.39
N PRO A 205 -0.95 -3.29 10.81
CA PRO A 205 -1.27 -2.23 9.87
C PRO A 205 -1.24 -0.89 10.62
N PRO A 206 -0.78 0.20 9.98
CA PRO A 206 -0.74 1.51 10.61
C PRO A 206 -2.15 2.08 10.69
N VAL A 207 -2.92 1.67 11.70
CA VAL A 207 -4.28 2.15 12.01
C VAL A 207 -4.25 3.04 13.25
N SER A 208 -5.28 3.86 13.44
CA SER A 208 -5.46 4.61 14.69
C SER A 208 -5.77 3.68 15.88
N GLU A 209 -5.55 4.16 17.10
CA GLU A 209 -6.01 3.46 18.31
C GLU A 209 -7.54 3.31 18.31
N SER A 210 -8.26 4.34 17.89
CA SER A 210 -9.72 4.34 17.76
C SER A 210 -10.21 3.25 16.82
N PHE A 211 -9.55 3.03 15.68
CA PHE A 211 -9.88 1.93 14.79
C PHE A 211 -9.82 0.58 15.51
N SER A 212 -8.74 0.34 16.25
CA SER A 212 -8.56 -0.90 17.00
C SER A 212 -9.67 -1.09 18.04
N ALA A 213 -10.01 -0.04 18.80
CA ALA A 213 -11.07 -0.03 19.81
C ALA A 213 -12.46 -0.32 19.21
N TYR A 214 -12.78 0.23 18.05
CA TYR A 214 -14.11 0.11 17.43
C TYR A 214 -14.19 -0.99 16.35
N HIS A 215 -13.13 -1.76 16.09
CA HIS A 215 -13.10 -2.74 14.99
C HIS A 215 -14.19 -3.81 15.09
N ALA A 216 -14.41 -4.37 16.28
CA ALA A 216 -15.42 -5.40 16.50
C ALA A 216 -16.83 -4.84 16.32
N PHE A 217 -17.08 -3.62 16.82
CA PHE A 217 -18.31 -2.88 16.60
C PHE A 217 -18.54 -2.57 15.12
N ALA A 218 -17.54 -2.03 14.42
CA ALA A 218 -17.60 -1.74 13.00
C ALA A 218 -17.94 -2.99 12.19
N ARG A 219 -17.24 -4.10 12.44
CA ARG A 219 -17.52 -5.42 11.83
C ARG A 219 -18.97 -5.83 12.02
N ALA A 220 -19.54 -5.63 13.21
CA ALA A 220 -20.92 -6.01 13.50
C ALA A 220 -21.94 -5.10 12.78
N ARG A 221 -21.68 -3.79 12.71
CA ARG A 221 -22.51 -2.84 11.96
C ARG A 221 -22.47 -3.04 10.46
N LEU A 222 -21.31 -3.39 9.90
CA LEU A 222 -21.20 -3.78 8.49
C LEU A 222 -22.10 -4.99 8.15
N LYS A 223 -22.21 -5.97 9.05
CA LYS A 223 -23.12 -7.13 8.86
C LYS A 223 -24.60 -6.73 8.85
N ALA A 224 -24.96 -5.65 9.54
CA ALA A 224 -26.33 -5.15 9.60
C ALA A 224 -26.76 -4.37 8.34
N LEU A 225 -25.81 -3.87 7.56
CA LEU A 225 -26.10 -3.27 6.25
C LEU A 225 -26.50 -4.36 5.23
N PRO A 226 -27.36 -4.06 4.24
CA PRO A 226 -27.72 -5.03 3.20
C PRO A 226 -26.49 -5.40 2.34
N PRO A 227 -26.30 -6.69 1.97
CA PRO A 227 -25.15 -7.13 1.19
C PRO A 227 -25.14 -6.50 -0.21
N GLY A 228 -24.01 -5.93 -0.61
CA GLY A 228 -23.78 -5.35 -1.93
C GLY A 228 -22.45 -5.82 -2.51
N ARG A 229 -22.37 -5.94 -3.84
CA ARG A 229 -21.11 -6.23 -4.54
C ARG A 229 -20.52 -5.01 -5.26
N LYS A 230 -21.34 -3.99 -5.52
CA LYS A 230 -20.92 -2.80 -6.25
C LYS A 230 -20.43 -1.75 -5.26
N ARG A 231 -19.11 -1.52 -5.26
CA ARG A 231 -18.49 -0.41 -4.53
C ARG A 231 -18.79 0.91 -5.25
N PRO A 232 -18.92 2.03 -4.52
CA PRO A 232 -18.79 3.33 -5.16
C PRO A 232 -17.40 3.42 -5.80
N ALA A 233 -17.34 3.98 -7.01
CA ALA A 233 -16.08 4.26 -7.67
C ALA A 233 -15.30 5.29 -6.82
N PRO A 234 -14.00 5.06 -6.53
CA PRO A 234 -13.14 6.12 -6.03
C PRO A 234 -13.12 7.30 -7.00
N LEU A 235 -12.89 8.51 -6.50
CA LEU A 235 -12.72 9.67 -7.37
C LEU A 235 -11.52 9.49 -8.29
N HIS A 236 -11.63 10.10 -9.48
CA HIS A 236 -10.63 10.09 -10.55
C HIS A 236 -10.28 8.70 -11.09
N ILE A 237 -11.14 7.70 -10.86
CA ILE A 237 -11.00 6.39 -11.50
C ILE A 237 -11.33 6.47 -12.98
N GLU A 238 -10.51 5.81 -13.78
CA GLU A 238 -10.73 5.69 -15.21
C GLU A 238 -10.72 4.24 -15.67
N ALA A 239 -11.06 4.03 -16.95
CA ALA A 239 -10.85 2.74 -17.59
C ALA A 239 -9.37 2.33 -17.50
N PRO A 240 -9.07 1.02 -17.36
CA PRO A 240 -7.69 0.54 -17.32
C PRO A 240 -6.85 1.09 -18.47
N TYR A 241 -5.63 1.53 -18.16
CA TYR A 241 -4.70 2.08 -19.12
C TYR A 241 -3.92 0.95 -19.81
N SER A 242 -4.18 0.72 -21.10
CA SER A 242 -3.29 -0.08 -21.95
C SER A 242 -1.93 0.63 -22.13
N ARG A 243 -0.90 -0.11 -22.55
CA ARG A 243 0.41 0.47 -22.86
C ARG A 243 0.32 1.65 -23.84
N GLU A 244 -0.48 1.49 -24.90
CA GLU A 244 -0.75 2.56 -25.87
C GLU A 244 -1.43 3.78 -25.22
N ARG A 245 -2.37 3.57 -24.30
CA ARG A 245 -3.05 4.66 -23.61
C ARG A 245 -2.13 5.39 -22.63
N ARG A 246 -1.18 4.69 -21.98
CA ARG A 246 -0.14 5.31 -21.15
C ARG A 246 0.76 6.20 -22.01
N ALA A 247 1.26 5.69 -23.13
CA ALA A 247 2.09 6.45 -24.07
C ALA A 247 1.36 7.68 -24.65
N MET A 248 0.08 7.55 -24.99
CA MET A 248 -0.74 8.68 -25.44
C MET A 248 -0.87 9.74 -24.35
N LEU A 249 -1.08 9.33 -23.10
CA LEU A 249 -1.19 10.26 -21.97
C LEU A 249 0.13 11.02 -21.73
N ALA A 250 1.28 10.34 -21.83
CA ALA A 250 2.60 10.97 -21.75
C ALA A 250 2.79 12.01 -22.88
N ALA A 251 2.45 11.65 -24.12
CA ALA A 251 2.53 12.55 -25.27
C ALA A 251 1.61 13.79 -25.11
N GLU A 252 0.38 13.59 -24.63
CA GLU A 252 -0.56 14.68 -24.32
C GLU A 252 -0.02 15.63 -23.24
N PHE A 253 0.64 15.09 -22.23
CA PHE A 253 1.29 15.89 -21.18
C PHE A 253 2.44 16.72 -21.74
N LEU A 254 3.36 16.10 -22.48
CA LEU A 254 4.53 16.77 -23.05
C LEU A 254 4.15 17.85 -24.08
N ALA A 255 3.03 17.69 -24.78
CA ALA A 255 2.50 18.67 -25.72
C ALA A 255 1.71 19.82 -25.05
N SER A 256 1.52 19.79 -23.72
CA SER A 256 0.72 20.78 -23.00
C SER A 256 1.53 21.99 -22.55
N ASP A 257 0.87 23.13 -22.35
CA ASP A 257 1.47 24.35 -21.77
C ASP A 257 2.17 24.09 -20.42
N ALA A 258 1.75 23.05 -19.69
CA ALA A 258 2.35 22.72 -18.41
C ALA A 258 3.80 22.22 -18.54
N ALA A 259 4.15 21.62 -19.68
CA ALA A 259 5.46 21.06 -19.98
C ALA A 259 6.38 22.03 -20.76
N GLU A 260 5.88 23.20 -21.18
CA GLU A 260 6.60 24.16 -22.04
C GLU A 260 7.97 24.60 -21.47
N HIS A 261 8.10 24.64 -20.14
CA HIS A 261 9.31 25.08 -19.45
C HIS A 261 10.25 23.95 -19.01
N LEU A 262 10.01 22.72 -19.46
CA LEU A 262 10.90 21.59 -19.15
C LEU A 262 12.12 21.62 -20.10
N SER A 263 13.31 21.67 -19.52
CA SER A 263 14.56 21.90 -20.27
C SER A 263 15.04 20.68 -21.07
N ASP A 264 14.79 19.46 -20.58
CA ASP A 264 15.19 18.21 -21.22
C ASP A 264 13.94 17.36 -21.57
N PRO A 265 13.52 17.35 -22.85
CA PRO A 265 12.37 16.56 -23.29
C PRO A 265 12.54 15.04 -23.13
N SER A 266 13.77 14.53 -23.22
CA SER A 266 14.07 13.09 -23.12
C SER A 266 13.92 12.62 -21.67
N ALA A 267 14.55 13.33 -20.73
CA ALA A 267 14.36 13.08 -19.30
C ALA A 267 12.91 13.33 -18.86
N ALA A 268 12.27 14.38 -19.37
CA ALA A 268 10.87 14.68 -19.07
C ALA A 268 9.91 13.56 -19.50
N SER A 269 10.14 12.94 -20.66
CA SER A 269 9.34 11.82 -21.14
C SER A 269 9.46 10.62 -20.20
N ARG A 270 10.69 10.20 -19.86
CA ARG A 270 10.91 9.05 -18.95
C ARG A 270 10.36 9.32 -17.54
N CYS A 271 10.51 10.55 -17.05
CA CYS A 271 9.91 10.95 -15.77
C CYS A 271 8.37 10.88 -15.79
N ALA A 272 7.74 11.30 -16.90
CA ALA A 272 6.29 11.21 -17.05
C ALA A 272 5.80 9.76 -17.06
N ASP A 273 6.53 8.85 -17.71
CA ASP A 273 6.21 7.43 -17.72
C ASP A 273 6.20 6.86 -16.28
N HIS A 274 7.20 7.17 -15.45
CA HIS A 274 7.22 6.74 -14.05
C HIS A 274 6.03 7.26 -13.23
N ILE A 275 5.60 8.50 -13.46
CA ILE A 275 4.41 9.07 -12.79
C ILE A 275 3.15 8.32 -13.20
N ILE A 276 3.00 8.03 -14.50
CA ILE A 276 1.86 7.30 -15.06
C ILE A 276 1.82 5.87 -14.52
N ASP A 277 2.97 5.18 -14.53
CA ASP A 277 3.10 3.81 -14.05
C ASP A 277 2.78 3.70 -12.57
N TYR A 278 3.29 4.61 -11.75
CA TYR A 278 2.92 4.69 -10.33
C TYR A 278 1.41 4.82 -10.15
N GLY A 279 0.77 5.73 -10.89
CA GLY A 279 -0.67 5.91 -10.82
C GLY A 279 -1.49 4.71 -11.32
N CYS A 280 -0.98 4.01 -12.32
CA CYS A 280 -1.63 2.82 -12.87
C CYS A 280 -1.54 1.63 -11.92
N GLU A 281 -0.36 1.40 -11.35
CA GLU A 281 -0.03 0.18 -10.64
C GLU A 281 -0.23 0.28 -9.13
N GLN A 282 0.06 1.44 -8.54
CA GLN A 282 -0.01 1.65 -7.09
C GLN A 282 -1.28 2.37 -6.64
N ASP A 283 -1.96 3.09 -7.55
CA ASP A 283 -3.07 3.99 -7.21
C ASP A 283 -4.40 3.64 -7.90
N PHE A 284 -4.71 2.35 -8.01
CA PHE A 284 -6.00 1.88 -8.52
C PHE A 284 -6.33 2.36 -9.94
N ASN A 285 -5.34 2.45 -10.84
CA ASN A 285 -5.51 2.99 -12.20
C ASN A 285 -5.91 4.48 -12.23
N ARG A 286 -5.28 5.31 -11.40
CA ARG A 286 -5.56 6.77 -11.31
C ARG A 286 -4.30 7.62 -11.55
N PRO A 287 -3.71 7.61 -12.77
CA PRO A 287 -2.54 8.42 -13.10
C PRO A 287 -2.78 9.94 -12.98
N LEU A 288 -4.01 10.40 -13.21
CA LEU A 288 -4.39 11.80 -13.07
C LEU A 288 -4.75 12.23 -11.64
N ARG A 289 -4.84 11.29 -10.68
CA ARG A 289 -4.98 11.69 -9.27
C ARG A 289 -3.68 12.36 -8.83
N VAL A 290 -3.78 13.56 -8.29
CA VAL A 290 -2.64 14.29 -7.69
C VAL A 290 -3.07 14.84 -6.34
N SER A 291 -2.20 14.70 -5.34
CA SER A 291 -2.43 15.16 -3.98
C SER A 291 -1.10 15.41 -3.27
N PRO A 292 -1.07 16.20 -2.19
CA PRO A 292 0.16 16.43 -1.42
C PRO A 292 0.83 15.10 -0.99
N THR A 293 0.06 14.23 -0.33
CA THR A 293 0.57 12.95 0.20
C THR A 293 0.98 11.99 -0.92
N LYS A 294 0.24 11.94 -2.04
CA LYS A 294 0.62 11.08 -3.17
C LYS A 294 1.93 11.52 -3.79
N CYS A 295 2.10 12.82 -4.03
CA CYS A 295 3.32 13.37 -4.61
C CYS A 295 4.54 13.16 -3.71
N GLU A 296 4.39 13.39 -2.40
CA GLU A 296 5.46 13.13 -1.42
C GLU A 296 5.81 11.64 -1.37
N THR A 297 4.80 10.76 -1.28
CA THR A 297 5.01 9.30 -1.24
C THR A 297 5.68 8.79 -2.51
N PHE A 298 5.28 9.31 -3.67
CA PHE A 298 5.91 8.99 -4.94
C PHE A 298 7.39 9.37 -4.93
N LEU A 299 7.72 10.63 -4.62
CA LEU A 299 9.10 11.13 -4.65
C LEU A 299 10.00 10.52 -3.58
N LEU A 300 9.52 10.37 -2.35
CA LEU A 300 10.38 10.07 -1.20
C LEU A 300 10.35 8.60 -0.78
N ASP A 301 9.36 7.81 -1.22
CA ASP A 301 9.22 6.41 -0.84
C ASP A 301 9.21 5.47 -2.05
N TRP A 302 8.28 5.65 -3.00
CA TRP A 302 8.16 4.67 -4.09
C TRP A 302 9.31 4.75 -5.09
N LEU A 303 9.59 5.95 -5.59
CA LEU A 303 10.54 6.17 -6.68
C LEU A 303 11.98 5.76 -6.28
N PRO A 304 12.53 6.21 -5.12
CA PRO A 304 13.88 5.83 -4.69
C PRO A 304 14.01 4.33 -4.36
N ARG A 305 12.91 3.62 -4.16
CA ARG A 305 12.91 2.17 -3.84
C ARG A 305 12.69 1.27 -5.05
N LYS A 306 12.17 1.82 -6.16
CA LYS A 306 11.68 1.03 -7.29
C LYS A 306 12.29 1.41 -8.62
N VAL A 307 12.86 2.60 -8.75
CA VAL A 307 13.34 3.12 -10.03
C VAL A 307 14.74 3.70 -9.84
N MET A 308 15.68 3.25 -10.66
CA MET A 308 17.01 3.87 -10.77
C MET A 308 16.91 5.01 -11.77
N LEU A 309 16.97 6.25 -11.29
CA LEU A 309 16.98 7.42 -12.15
C LEU A 309 18.43 7.83 -12.45
N SER A 310 18.70 8.17 -13.71
CA SER A 310 19.92 8.88 -14.11
C SER A 310 20.00 10.26 -13.43
N GLU A 311 21.18 10.88 -13.40
CA GLU A 311 21.37 12.21 -12.80
C GLU A 311 20.45 13.26 -13.46
N ALA A 312 20.35 13.25 -14.79
CA ALA A 312 19.45 14.13 -15.53
C ALA A 312 17.97 13.92 -15.17
N GLU A 313 17.54 12.68 -14.94
CA GLU A 313 16.18 12.39 -14.49
C GLU A 313 15.94 12.79 -13.03
N GLN A 314 16.93 12.62 -12.15
CA GLN A 314 16.81 13.07 -10.76
C GLN A 314 16.66 14.59 -10.67
N GLU A 315 17.41 15.34 -11.48
CA GLU A 315 17.26 16.78 -11.58
C GLU A 315 15.91 17.18 -12.20
N ALA A 316 15.47 16.48 -13.25
CA ALA A 316 14.22 16.80 -13.94
C ALA A 316 12.96 16.41 -13.16
N MET A 317 12.98 15.27 -12.45
CA MET A 317 11.79 14.60 -11.91
C MET A 317 10.89 15.51 -11.06
N PRO A 318 11.39 16.28 -10.08
CA PRO A 318 10.49 17.13 -9.30
C PRO A 318 9.83 18.25 -10.11
N HIS A 319 10.54 18.79 -11.10
CA HIS A 319 10.00 19.80 -12.01
C HIS A 319 8.96 19.20 -12.96
N VAL A 320 9.21 17.99 -13.47
CA VAL A 320 8.25 17.22 -14.28
C VAL A 320 7.01 16.87 -13.45
N LEU A 321 7.16 16.46 -12.20
CA LEU A 321 6.04 16.20 -11.31
C LEU A 321 5.22 17.47 -11.03
N ALA A 322 5.87 18.61 -10.81
CA ALA A 322 5.16 19.89 -10.64
C ALA A 322 4.40 20.30 -11.91
N ALA A 323 4.97 20.06 -13.09
CA ALA A 323 4.28 20.25 -14.38
C ALA A 323 3.09 19.28 -14.52
N TRP A 324 3.29 18.01 -14.19
CA TRP A 324 2.25 16.98 -14.20
C TRP A 324 1.08 17.34 -13.29
N VAL A 325 1.36 17.82 -12.07
CA VAL A 325 0.35 18.29 -11.11
C VAL A 325 -0.53 19.38 -11.73
N ARG A 326 0.05 20.35 -12.45
CA ARG A 326 -0.72 21.40 -13.14
C ARG A 326 -1.56 20.83 -14.29
N PHE A 327 -1.01 19.90 -15.05
CA PHE A 327 -1.70 19.22 -16.15
C PHE A 327 -2.90 18.40 -15.62
N ALA A 328 -2.67 17.58 -14.61
CA ALA A 328 -3.67 16.72 -13.99
C ALA A 328 -4.76 17.53 -13.29
N ALA A 329 -4.41 18.56 -12.51
CA ALA A 329 -5.36 19.41 -11.80
C ALA A 329 -6.39 20.07 -12.72
N ARG A 330 -5.98 20.51 -13.93
CA ARG A 330 -6.92 21.05 -14.91
C ARG A 330 -7.91 19.99 -15.42
N ARG A 331 -7.44 18.76 -15.65
CA ARG A 331 -8.28 17.66 -16.15
C ARG A 331 -9.25 17.12 -15.11
N THR A 332 -8.84 17.06 -13.85
CA THR A 332 -9.66 16.60 -12.74
C THR A 332 -10.51 17.71 -12.12
N ALA A 333 -10.40 18.94 -12.63
CA ALA A 333 -11.03 20.14 -12.08
C ALA A 333 -10.71 20.34 -10.58
N LEU A 334 -9.48 20.05 -10.18
CA LEU A 334 -9.03 20.24 -8.80
C LEU A 334 -9.07 21.74 -8.44
N PRO A 335 -9.67 22.12 -7.29
CA PRO A 335 -9.70 23.51 -6.85
C PRO A 335 -8.31 24.14 -6.72
N GLU A 336 -8.20 25.45 -6.94
CA GLU A 336 -6.93 26.18 -6.92
C GLU A 336 -6.17 26.02 -5.59
N GLN A 337 -6.88 26.05 -4.46
CA GLN A 337 -6.29 25.79 -3.14
C GLN A 337 -5.68 24.39 -3.05
N GLY A 338 -6.31 23.40 -3.72
CA GLY A 338 -5.84 22.03 -3.77
C GLY A 338 -4.55 21.91 -4.58
N LEU A 339 -4.55 22.51 -5.78
CA LEU A 339 -3.39 22.60 -6.66
C LEU A 339 -2.21 23.27 -5.94
N LYS A 340 -2.44 24.40 -5.27
CA LYS A 340 -1.39 25.12 -4.54
C LYS A 340 -0.77 24.24 -3.45
N ALA A 341 -1.58 23.61 -2.61
CA ALA A 341 -1.09 22.74 -1.55
C ALA A 341 -0.30 21.52 -2.10
N THR A 342 -0.72 20.95 -3.24
CA THR A 342 0.02 19.86 -3.89
C THR A 342 1.36 20.33 -4.43
N LEU A 343 1.43 21.50 -5.06
CA LEU A 343 2.69 22.08 -5.53
C LEU A 343 3.62 22.41 -4.36
N ASP A 344 3.10 22.99 -3.28
CA ASP A 344 3.88 23.29 -2.07
C ASP A 344 4.52 22.00 -1.50
N ALA A 345 3.77 20.90 -1.42
CA ALA A 345 4.30 19.61 -0.98
C ALA A 345 5.38 19.04 -1.92
N VAL A 346 5.22 19.19 -3.24
CA VAL A 346 6.28 18.81 -4.20
C VAL A 346 7.54 19.62 -3.95
N TRP A 347 7.42 20.94 -3.75
CA TRP A 347 8.56 21.82 -3.49
C TRP A 347 9.25 21.52 -2.16
N GLU A 348 8.50 21.22 -1.10
CA GLU A 348 9.04 20.77 0.18
C GLU A 348 9.77 19.42 0.05
N ALA A 349 9.28 18.51 -0.79
CA ALA A 349 9.91 17.22 -1.03
C ALA A 349 11.22 17.32 -1.82
N ILE A 350 11.42 18.35 -2.67
CA ILE A 350 12.65 18.52 -3.47
C ILE A 350 13.90 18.49 -2.59
N GLY A 351 13.89 19.18 -1.46
CA GLY A 351 15.06 19.25 -0.58
C GLY A 351 15.48 17.88 -0.03
N LYS A 352 14.50 16.97 0.17
CA LYS A 352 14.70 15.62 0.71
C LYS A 352 14.95 14.58 -0.38
N PHE A 353 14.60 14.89 -1.63
CA PHE A 353 14.61 13.93 -2.73
C PHE A 353 16.00 13.37 -3.06
N PRO A 354 17.06 14.19 -3.20
CA PRO A 354 18.42 13.66 -3.41
C PRO A 354 18.92 12.81 -2.24
N GLU A 355 18.53 13.14 -1.00
CA GLU A 355 18.90 12.36 0.18
C GLU A 355 18.21 10.99 0.17
N ALA A 356 16.93 10.94 -0.22
CA ALA A 356 16.18 9.68 -0.35
C ALA A 356 16.77 8.74 -1.41
N TYR A 357 17.29 9.30 -2.52
CA TYR A 357 17.99 8.53 -3.56
C TYR A 357 19.40 8.10 -3.16
N ARG A 358 20.08 8.89 -2.31
CA ARG A 358 21.39 8.54 -1.75
C ARG A 358 21.31 7.52 -0.62
N ASP A 359 20.13 7.28 -0.01
CA ASP A 359 19.96 6.28 1.05
C ASP A 359 20.09 4.86 0.48
N PRO A 360 21.17 4.13 0.83
CA PRO A 360 21.44 2.79 0.33
C PRO A 360 20.35 1.75 0.61
N THR A 361 19.56 1.97 1.66
CA THR A 361 18.59 1.01 2.16
C THR A 361 17.29 0.99 1.37
N SER A 362 17.08 1.99 0.50
CA SER A 362 15.88 2.13 -0.31
C SER A 362 15.70 0.99 -1.34
N PHE A 363 16.78 0.43 -1.89
CA PHE A 363 16.68 -0.60 -2.93
C PHE A 363 16.46 -2.03 -2.43
N GLY A 364 16.34 -2.23 -1.11
CA GLY A 364 16.27 -3.58 -0.53
C GLY A 364 17.56 -4.40 -0.67
N ILE A 365 18.64 -3.74 -1.13
CA ILE A 365 20.01 -4.24 -1.11
C ILE A 365 20.58 -3.89 0.26
N ASP A 366 21.19 -4.86 0.94
CA ASP A 366 21.83 -4.57 2.22
C ASP A 366 22.97 -3.56 2.02
N ARG A 367 23.12 -2.62 2.96
CA ARG A 367 24.06 -1.50 2.84
C ARG A 367 25.50 -1.95 2.55
N PRO A 368 26.04 -3.03 3.16
CA PRO A 368 27.38 -3.53 2.84
C PRO A 368 27.52 -4.01 1.39
N LEU A 369 26.46 -4.59 0.80
CA LEU A 369 26.49 -4.98 -0.61
C LEU A 369 26.45 -3.75 -1.52
N LEU A 370 25.65 -2.74 -1.17
CA LEU A 370 25.63 -1.52 -1.97
C LEU A 370 27.00 -0.81 -1.99
N GLU A 371 27.67 -0.71 -0.84
CA GLU A 371 29.00 -0.09 -0.74
C GLU A 371 30.03 -0.84 -1.60
N ARG A 372 29.90 -2.15 -1.75
CA ARG A 372 30.71 -2.99 -2.64
C ARG A 372 30.39 -2.82 -4.12
N LEU A 373 29.10 -2.67 -4.47
CA LEU A 373 28.69 -2.45 -5.87
C LEU A 373 28.96 -1.03 -6.35
N LEU A 374 28.94 -0.06 -5.43
CA LEU A 374 29.08 1.37 -5.74
C LEU A 374 30.22 2.00 -4.94
N PRO A 375 31.49 1.57 -5.12
CA PRO A 375 32.62 2.13 -4.40
C PRO A 375 32.86 3.62 -4.73
N ASP A 376 32.39 4.07 -5.89
CA ASP A 376 32.41 5.44 -6.39
C ASP A 376 31.13 6.23 -6.08
N GLY A 377 30.09 5.57 -5.56
CA GLY A 377 28.78 6.17 -5.32
C GLY A 377 27.95 6.44 -6.58
N ASP A 378 28.36 5.92 -7.76
CA ASP A 378 27.60 6.09 -9.01
C ASP A 378 26.36 5.19 -9.03
N LEU A 379 25.22 5.71 -8.58
CA LEU A 379 23.95 4.96 -8.57
C LEU A 379 23.51 4.50 -9.97
N SER A 380 23.91 5.18 -11.05
CA SER A 380 23.60 4.74 -12.42
C SER A 380 24.28 3.39 -12.75
N ALA A 381 25.34 3.05 -12.01
CA ALA A 381 26.06 1.79 -12.13
C ALA A 381 25.39 0.61 -11.50
N LEU A 382 24.44 0.83 -10.60
CA LEU A 382 23.94 -0.24 -9.76
C LEU A 382 23.30 -1.36 -10.58
N ALA A 383 22.48 -1.02 -11.58
CA ALA A 383 21.79 -2.02 -12.40
C ALA A 383 22.78 -2.85 -13.23
N ARG A 384 23.73 -2.21 -13.93
CA ARG A 384 24.75 -2.91 -14.74
C ARG A 384 25.71 -3.74 -13.89
N ARG A 385 26.14 -3.22 -12.72
CA ARG A 385 27.05 -3.91 -11.79
C ARG A 385 26.37 -5.06 -11.06
N ALA A 386 25.10 -4.91 -10.69
CA ALA A 386 24.32 -6.01 -10.13
C ALA A 386 24.01 -7.08 -11.20
N PHE A 387 23.77 -6.68 -12.45
CA PHE A 387 23.56 -7.62 -13.56
C PHE A 387 24.82 -8.42 -13.90
N ALA A 388 26.01 -7.81 -13.82
CA ALA A 388 27.27 -8.47 -14.14
C ALA A 388 27.50 -9.75 -13.30
N PHE A 389 26.98 -9.83 -12.08
CA PHE A 389 27.21 -10.97 -11.17
C PHE A 389 25.91 -11.67 -10.74
N PRO A 390 25.85 -13.01 -10.75
CA PRO A 390 24.63 -13.77 -10.48
C PRO A 390 24.27 -13.81 -8.99
N TYR A 391 25.29 -13.92 -8.14
CA TYR A 391 25.17 -14.07 -6.70
C TYR A 391 26.13 -13.10 -6.02
N LEU A 392 25.60 -12.28 -5.12
CA LEU A 392 26.38 -11.23 -4.47
C LEU A 392 26.36 -11.32 -2.93
N GLN A 393 25.51 -12.19 -2.37
CA GLN A 393 25.28 -12.32 -0.94
C GLN A 393 25.00 -13.77 -0.52
N GLY A 394 25.30 -14.06 0.75
CA GLY A 394 25.04 -15.36 1.38
C GLY A 394 26.17 -16.39 1.16
N VAL A 395 25.90 -17.65 1.50
CA VAL A 395 26.90 -18.72 1.41
C VAL A 395 26.57 -19.64 0.24
N HIS A 396 27.49 -19.74 -0.72
CA HIS A 396 27.34 -20.61 -1.90
C HIS A 396 28.56 -21.54 -2.02
N ASN A 397 28.32 -22.86 -2.12
CA ASN A 397 29.37 -23.88 -2.18
C ASN A 397 30.47 -23.75 -1.09
N GLY A 398 30.10 -23.26 0.10
CA GLY A 398 31.01 -23.06 1.23
C GLY A 398 31.82 -21.75 1.19
N ILE A 399 31.62 -20.93 0.16
CA ILE A 399 32.19 -19.57 0.04
C ILE A 399 31.18 -18.57 0.60
N ASP A 400 31.66 -17.69 1.47
CA ASP A 400 30.90 -16.58 2.04
C ASP A 400 30.98 -15.37 1.10
N LEU A 401 29.93 -15.14 0.31
CA LEU A 401 29.86 -14.09 -0.70
C LEU A 401 29.81 -12.69 -0.09
N ASP A 402 29.49 -12.57 1.20
CA ASP A 402 29.46 -11.30 1.91
C ASP A 402 30.88 -10.71 2.07
N ARG A 403 31.93 -11.53 1.83
CA ARG A 403 33.35 -11.16 1.98
C ARG A 403 34.09 -10.85 0.68
N LEU A 404 33.50 -11.13 -0.48
CA LEU A 404 34.12 -10.89 -1.80
C LEU A 404 33.84 -9.44 -2.24
N ASP A 405 34.76 -8.74 -2.88
CA ASP A 405 34.52 -7.40 -3.42
C ASP A 405 34.42 -7.44 -4.97
N PRO A 406 33.23 -7.19 -5.57
CA PRO A 406 33.08 -7.15 -7.02
C PRO A 406 33.94 -6.07 -7.71
N ALA A 407 34.48 -5.09 -6.97
CA ALA A 407 35.46 -4.15 -7.52
C ALA A 407 36.86 -4.77 -7.71
N ASP A 408 37.19 -5.82 -6.97
CA ASP A 408 38.46 -6.55 -7.06
C ASP A 408 38.39 -7.63 -8.16
N GLN A 409 39.42 -7.70 -9.00
CA GLN A 409 39.44 -8.64 -10.13
C GLN A 409 39.46 -10.11 -9.69
N ALA A 410 40.18 -10.47 -8.62
CA ALA A 410 40.27 -11.84 -8.14
C ALA A 410 38.93 -12.31 -7.56
N ASP A 411 38.21 -11.41 -6.90
CA ASP A 411 36.90 -11.68 -6.34
C ASP A 411 35.83 -11.77 -7.44
N ARG A 412 35.90 -10.95 -8.50
CA ARG A 412 35.04 -11.09 -9.70
C ARG A 412 35.15 -12.47 -10.32
N ARG A 413 36.38 -12.96 -10.50
CA ARG A 413 36.60 -14.30 -11.03
C ARG A 413 35.94 -15.37 -10.16
N THR A 414 36.06 -15.25 -8.84
CA THR A 414 35.42 -16.16 -7.88
C THR A 414 33.89 -16.10 -7.98
N LEU A 415 33.30 -14.91 -8.12
CA LEU A 415 31.85 -14.72 -8.29
C LEU A 415 31.33 -15.36 -9.59
N LEU A 416 32.11 -15.31 -10.67
CA LEU A 416 31.76 -15.93 -11.96
C LEU A 416 31.94 -17.45 -11.96
N GLU A 417 32.99 -17.98 -11.34
CA GLU A 417 33.22 -19.44 -11.24
C GLU A 417 32.06 -20.16 -10.52
N ILE A 418 31.41 -19.48 -9.58
CA ILE A 418 30.25 -19.98 -8.85
C ILE A 418 29.03 -20.18 -9.77
N ASP A 419 28.85 -19.35 -10.80
CA ASP A 419 27.71 -19.41 -11.73
C ASP A 419 27.63 -20.74 -12.50
N HIS A 420 28.79 -21.34 -12.79
CA HIS A 420 28.88 -22.50 -13.68
C HIS A 420 29.28 -23.82 -12.99
N GLY A 421 29.23 -23.87 -11.66
CA GLY A 421 29.38 -25.14 -10.92
C GLY A 421 30.77 -25.81 -11.02
N GLY A 422 31.82 -25.06 -11.35
CA GLY A 422 33.22 -25.47 -11.17
C GLY A 422 33.85 -26.33 -12.28
N ALA A 423 33.17 -26.62 -13.39
CA ALA A 423 33.74 -27.34 -14.53
C ALA A 423 33.49 -26.57 -15.85
N ILE A 424 34.27 -25.51 -16.07
CA ILE A 424 34.23 -24.71 -17.29
C ILE A 424 35.57 -24.79 -18.02
N ASP A 425 35.52 -24.68 -19.34
CA ASP A 425 36.66 -24.22 -20.14
C ASP A 425 37.20 -22.86 -19.64
N GLN A 426 38.53 -22.73 -19.56
CA GLN A 426 39.18 -21.49 -19.11
C GLN A 426 38.95 -20.33 -20.08
N GLU A 427 38.79 -20.64 -21.38
CA GLU A 427 38.51 -19.65 -22.41
C GLU A 427 37.12 -19.04 -22.23
N HIS A 428 36.12 -19.88 -21.94
CA HIS A 428 34.75 -19.42 -21.69
C HIS A 428 34.66 -18.53 -20.44
N LEU A 429 35.35 -18.91 -19.35
CA LEU A 429 35.39 -18.09 -18.13
C LEU A 429 36.08 -16.73 -18.39
N ALA A 430 37.11 -16.68 -19.23
CA ALA A 430 37.79 -15.44 -19.58
C ALA A 430 36.86 -14.45 -20.30
N TRP A 431 35.99 -14.94 -21.18
CA TRP A 431 34.98 -14.09 -21.83
C TRP A 431 33.92 -13.56 -20.87
N HIS A 432 33.46 -14.37 -19.92
CA HIS A 432 32.60 -13.88 -18.85
C HIS A 432 33.30 -12.82 -17.98
N GLU A 433 34.59 -12.99 -17.68
CA GLU A 433 35.38 -12.01 -16.94
C GLU A 433 35.51 -10.68 -17.71
N GLU A 434 35.74 -10.74 -19.02
CA GLU A 434 35.83 -9.57 -19.91
C GLU A 434 34.49 -8.82 -19.98
N ILE A 435 33.39 -9.51 -20.25
CA ILE A 435 32.06 -8.88 -20.34
C ILE A 435 31.62 -8.33 -18.99
N ALA A 436 31.87 -9.05 -17.88
CA ALA A 436 31.57 -8.53 -16.54
C ALA A 436 32.39 -7.28 -16.22
N THR A 437 33.64 -7.20 -16.70
CA THR A 437 34.49 -6.01 -16.53
C THR A 437 33.96 -4.82 -17.33
N ARG A 438 33.61 -5.01 -18.61
CA ARG A 438 33.03 -3.94 -19.43
C ARG A 438 31.68 -3.45 -18.90
N LEU A 439 30.84 -4.36 -18.42
CA LEU A 439 29.58 -4.01 -17.75
C LEU A 439 29.82 -3.27 -16.42
N TRP A 440 30.86 -3.64 -15.68
CA TRP A 440 31.23 -2.97 -14.44
C TRP A 440 31.67 -1.52 -14.67
N ASP A 441 32.54 -1.33 -15.66
CA ASP A 441 33.09 -0.03 -16.04
C ASP A 441 32.09 0.82 -16.82
N GLY A 442 31.12 0.19 -17.49
CA GLY A 442 30.14 0.86 -18.34
C GLY A 442 30.69 1.28 -19.69
N ASP A 443 31.71 0.57 -20.20
CA ASP A 443 32.41 0.90 -21.45
C ASP A 443 32.50 -0.32 -22.38
N PRO A 444 31.86 -0.30 -23.57
CA PRO A 444 31.01 0.78 -24.09
C PRO A 444 29.62 0.81 -23.43
N PRO A 445 28.94 1.98 -23.36
CA PRO A 445 27.60 2.08 -22.75
C PRO A 445 26.55 1.21 -23.46
N GLN A 446 26.71 0.99 -24.78
CA GLN A 446 25.86 0.14 -25.62
C GLN A 446 25.76 -1.30 -25.10
N LEU A 447 26.75 -1.78 -24.33
CA LEU A 447 26.74 -3.13 -23.78
C LEU A 447 25.60 -3.32 -22.77
N TRP A 448 25.39 -2.31 -21.92
CA TRP A 448 24.28 -2.33 -20.97
C TRP A 448 22.94 -2.06 -21.66
N GLU A 449 22.90 -1.13 -22.61
CA GLU A 449 21.66 -0.84 -23.36
C GLU A 449 21.18 -2.06 -24.16
N ALA A 450 22.10 -2.82 -24.77
CA ALA A 450 21.80 -4.09 -25.42
C ALA A 450 21.27 -5.14 -24.45
N ALA A 451 21.90 -5.27 -23.27
CA ALA A 451 21.42 -6.18 -22.23
C ALA A 451 19.98 -5.84 -21.81
N GLN A 452 19.67 -4.56 -21.61
CA GLN A 452 18.33 -4.11 -21.27
C GLN A 452 17.30 -4.45 -22.36
N ARG A 453 17.65 -4.23 -23.65
CA ARG A 453 16.78 -4.60 -24.77
C ARG A 453 16.45 -6.09 -24.79
N LEU A 454 17.44 -6.97 -24.57
CA LEU A 454 17.23 -8.42 -24.56
C LEU A 454 16.42 -8.87 -23.33
N LEU A 455 16.65 -8.27 -22.15
CA LEU A 455 15.83 -8.51 -20.96
C LEU A 455 14.37 -8.11 -21.18
N ASP A 456 14.11 -6.98 -21.86
CA ASP A 456 12.77 -6.52 -22.20
C ASP A 456 12.05 -7.45 -23.20
N LEU A 457 12.82 -8.18 -24.03
CA LEU A 457 12.31 -9.24 -24.91
C LEU A 457 12.05 -10.57 -24.17
N GLY A 458 12.47 -10.68 -22.90
CA GLY A 458 12.19 -11.82 -22.03
C GLY A 458 13.31 -12.85 -21.95
N HIS A 459 14.49 -12.57 -22.50
CA HIS A 459 15.68 -13.42 -22.29
C HIS A 459 16.12 -13.39 -20.83
N ASP A 460 16.66 -14.50 -20.33
CA ASP A 460 17.23 -14.53 -19.00
C ASP A 460 18.68 -14.01 -18.98
N ARG A 461 19.19 -13.66 -17.79
CA ARG A 461 20.54 -13.08 -17.63
C ARG A 461 21.62 -13.93 -18.30
N HIS A 462 21.54 -15.24 -18.18
CA HIS A 462 22.57 -16.14 -18.69
C HIS A 462 22.59 -16.07 -20.23
N ASP A 463 21.42 -16.21 -20.86
CA ASP A 463 21.28 -16.08 -22.32
C ASP A 463 21.78 -14.73 -22.82
N VAL A 464 21.40 -13.63 -22.13
CA VAL A 464 21.85 -12.28 -22.48
C VAL A 464 23.38 -12.19 -22.45
N LEU A 465 24.04 -12.70 -21.40
CA LEU A 465 25.49 -12.66 -21.30
C LEU A 465 26.16 -13.46 -22.43
N HIS A 466 25.60 -14.61 -22.81
CA HIS A 466 26.12 -15.41 -23.93
C HIS A 466 26.02 -14.68 -25.27
N VAL A 467 24.91 -13.99 -25.54
CA VAL A 467 24.76 -13.17 -26.75
C VAL A 467 25.79 -12.04 -26.79
N LEU A 468 26.00 -11.35 -25.66
CA LEU A 468 27.01 -10.29 -25.56
C LEU A 468 28.43 -10.81 -25.77
N ILE A 469 28.74 -12.00 -25.21
CA ILE A 469 30.01 -12.69 -25.41
C ILE A 469 30.21 -13.03 -26.89
N GLU A 470 29.24 -13.64 -27.55
CA GLU A 470 29.34 -14.04 -28.96
C GLU A 470 29.62 -12.82 -29.87
N ILE A 471 28.97 -11.69 -29.58
CA ILE A 471 29.19 -10.45 -30.33
C ILE A 471 30.60 -9.90 -30.08
N ALA A 472 31.04 -9.86 -28.82
CA ALA A 472 32.39 -9.42 -28.48
C ALA A 472 33.48 -10.34 -29.06
N GLU A 473 33.26 -11.66 -29.07
CA GLU A 473 34.11 -12.67 -29.71
C GLU A 473 34.25 -12.43 -31.21
N ARG A 474 33.13 -12.18 -31.89
CA ARG A 474 33.08 -12.03 -33.35
C ARG A 474 33.71 -10.73 -33.85
N ILE A 475 33.47 -9.63 -33.12
CA ILE A 475 33.96 -8.29 -33.50
C ILE A 475 35.40 -8.05 -33.02
N GLY A 476 35.75 -8.58 -31.84
CA GLY A 476 37.07 -8.40 -31.23
C GLY A 476 37.19 -7.08 -30.45
N GLY A 477 38.41 -6.54 -30.37
CA GLY A 477 38.75 -5.43 -29.48
C GLY A 477 38.48 -4.02 -30.00
N ASP A 478 37.88 -3.83 -31.18
CA ASP A 478 37.58 -2.50 -31.73
C ASP A 478 36.33 -1.91 -31.04
N PRO A 479 36.46 -0.80 -30.28
CA PRO A 479 35.34 -0.22 -29.55
C PRO A 479 34.24 0.36 -30.44
N GLU A 480 34.59 0.90 -31.62
CA GLU A 480 33.61 1.52 -32.53
C GLU A 480 32.79 0.46 -33.26
N GLU A 481 33.44 -0.60 -33.74
CA GLU A 481 32.74 -1.72 -34.38
C GLU A 481 31.88 -2.50 -33.39
N LEU A 482 32.33 -2.65 -32.13
CA LEU A 482 31.55 -3.30 -31.09
C LEU A 482 30.31 -2.48 -30.71
N ALA A 483 30.46 -1.17 -30.53
CA ALA A 483 29.33 -0.29 -30.25
C ALA A 483 28.26 -0.36 -31.35
N ALA A 484 28.67 -0.30 -32.62
CA ALA A 484 27.77 -0.43 -33.75
C ALA A 484 27.05 -1.80 -33.77
N ALA A 485 27.77 -2.90 -33.52
CA ALA A 485 27.19 -4.23 -33.49
C ALA A 485 26.18 -4.43 -32.33
N LEU A 486 26.41 -3.79 -31.18
CA LEU A 486 25.50 -3.84 -30.03
C LEU A 486 24.22 -3.02 -30.28
N ASP A 487 24.31 -1.90 -30.99
CA ASP A 487 23.15 -1.10 -31.40
C ASP A 487 22.23 -1.87 -32.37
N ASP A 488 22.83 -2.67 -33.26
CA ASP A 488 22.11 -3.46 -34.28
C ASP A 488 21.44 -4.74 -33.75
N ILE A 489 21.56 -5.07 -32.45
CA ILE A 489 20.96 -6.27 -31.82
C ILE A 489 19.42 -6.33 -31.98
N ALA A 490 18.76 -5.23 -32.31
CA ALA A 490 17.31 -5.16 -32.48
C ALA A 490 16.73 -6.00 -33.65
N ASP A 491 17.56 -6.67 -34.46
CA ASP A 491 17.16 -7.42 -35.67
C ASP A 491 17.46 -8.94 -35.64
N ILE A 492 17.90 -9.53 -34.53
CA ILE A 492 18.20 -10.98 -34.49
C ILE A 492 16.90 -11.80 -34.35
N PRO A 493 16.49 -12.62 -35.35
CA PRO A 493 15.31 -13.49 -35.24
C PRO A 493 15.54 -14.63 -34.23
N ASP A 494 14.45 -15.13 -33.62
CA ASP A 494 14.33 -16.21 -32.60
C ASP A 494 14.98 -17.58 -32.91
N GLU A 495 16.07 -17.69 -33.68
CA GLU A 495 16.74 -18.97 -33.96
C GLU A 495 18.19 -18.98 -33.45
N ILE A 496 18.37 -19.45 -32.20
CA ILE A 496 19.47 -20.33 -31.77
C ILE A 496 18.90 -21.44 -30.89
#